data_AF-A0A3L8SDT9-F1
#
_entry.id   AF-A0A3L8SDT9-F1
#
_cell.length_a   1.000
_cell.length_b   1.000
_cell.length_c   1.000
_cell.angle_alpha   90.00
_cell.angle_beta   90.00
_cell.angle_gamma   90.00
#
_symmetry.space_group_name_H-M   'P 1'
#
loop_
_entity.id
_entity.type
_entity.pdbx_description
1 polymer ?
#
loop_
_entity_poly.entity_id
_entity_poly.type
_entity_poly.pdbx_seq_one_letter_code
_entity_poly.pdbx_strand_id
1 'polypeptide(L)'
;MKTLVRLFLTLVCAVVAAVLYILLCYHVQPCCSAPGLRNSPATAGVRSFQGYSRVPDGKPLERALCRHCAIVSSSGQMLGSRLGQAIDGQECVLRMNHAPTSGYEQDVGARSTIRVVSHTSVPLLLGNQPYFFQQSQETLYFIWGPAKKMNREKMGSTYQALVKVMEKYPQLQIYTLTEEKMTYCDDVFQNETGKNRMKSGSFLSTGWFTMILAMELCEQICVFGMVSDSYCREKNHSSVPYHYFEKGRLDECKMYLMHEQARRAGHRFITEKAIFSRWAKRRNIVFNHPSWAGSSGNGSEVFPYSRLRGRARRPPDLRKWGVKSGYLPVCGNKTLTARCHQCVIVTSSSHLLGTHLGTAIDGAECTIRMNDAPTTGYSADVGNKTSFRVVAHSSLYRVLKRPQEFVNKTPETIFIFWGPPTKMQKSLLKIIQRVCASFPNMTAYVVSPGHMKQFDDLFRGETGKDREKSRSWLSTGWFTMVIAVELCDAIHVYGMVPPSYCGRHPPPRRLPYHYYEPKGPDECTTYIHNERSRRGNHHRFITEKRVFASWAGLYNITFSHPTWT
;
A
#
# COMPACT_ATOMS: atom_id res chain seq x y z
N MET A 1 -67.84 -21.42 -14.53
CA MET A 1 -67.16 -20.50 -15.48
C MET A 1 -66.22 -19.49 -14.81
N LYS A 2 -66.65 -18.72 -13.80
CA LYS A 2 -65.80 -17.69 -13.14
C LYS A 2 -64.51 -18.25 -12.51
N THR A 3 -64.53 -19.47 -11.99
CA THR A 3 -63.36 -20.12 -11.35
C THR A 3 -62.31 -20.55 -12.37
N LEU A 4 -62.72 -21.04 -13.55
CA LEU A 4 -61.79 -21.41 -14.62
C LEU A 4 -61.06 -20.19 -15.20
N VAL A 5 -61.76 -19.06 -15.34
CA VAL A 5 -61.18 -17.81 -15.84
C VAL A 5 -60.13 -17.26 -14.86
N ARG A 6 -60.37 -17.38 -13.55
CA ARG A 6 -59.36 -17.01 -12.52
C ARG A 6 -58.13 -17.89 -12.58
N LEU A 7 -58.32 -19.21 -12.76
CA LEU A 7 -57.21 -20.17 -12.85
C LEU A 7 -56.34 -19.90 -14.10
N PHE A 8 -56.99 -19.58 -15.22
CA PHE A 8 -56.31 -19.23 -16.47
C PHE A 8 -55.52 -17.92 -16.34
N LEU A 9 -56.10 -16.87 -15.74
CA LEU A 9 -55.38 -15.61 -15.49
C LEU A 9 -54.16 -15.81 -14.59
N THR A 10 -54.28 -16.62 -13.52
CA THR A 10 -53.14 -16.91 -12.64
C THR A 10 -52.03 -17.67 -13.35
N LEU A 11 -52.37 -18.59 -14.25
CA LEU A 11 -51.38 -19.33 -15.03
C LEU A 11 -50.64 -18.43 -16.01
N VAL A 12 -51.36 -17.53 -16.69
CA VAL A 12 -50.77 -16.54 -17.61
C VAL A 12 -49.85 -15.58 -16.84
N CYS A 13 -50.26 -15.07 -15.68
CA CYS A 13 -49.39 -14.22 -14.85
C CYS A 13 -48.13 -14.95 -14.36
N ALA A 14 -48.23 -16.23 -14.00
CA ALA A 14 -47.08 -17.04 -13.58
C ALA A 14 -46.09 -17.28 -14.73
N VAL A 15 -46.57 -17.52 -15.95
CA VAL A 15 -45.73 -17.69 -17.14
C VAL A 15 -45.06 -16.37 -17.52
N VAL A 16 -45.78 -15.25 -17.47
CA VAL A 16 -45.21 -13.91 -17.73
C VAL A 16 -44.14 -13.56 -16.68
N ALA A 17 -44.38 -13.87 -15.41
CA ALA A 17 -43.39 -13.68 -14.34
C ALA A 17 -42.15 -14.57 -14.52
N ALA A 18 -42.33 -15.82 -14.97
CA ALA A 18 -41.22 -16.74 -15.27
C ALA A 18 -40.40 -16.27 -16.48
N VAL A 19 -41.04 -15.75 -17.54
CA VAL A 19 -40.33 -15.17 -18.69
C VAL A 19 -39.60 -13.88 -18.29
N LEU A 20 -40.23 -13.01 -17.49
CA LEU A 20 -39.57 -11.82 -16.92
C LEU A 20 -38.39 -12.20 -16.02
N TYR A 21 -38.51 -13.25 -15.21
CA TYR A 21 -37.42 -13.76 -14.36
C TYR A 21 -36.28 -14.35 -15.20
N ILE A 22 -36.58 -15.10 -16.27
CA ILE A 22 -35.57 -15.63 -17.20
C ILE A 22 -34.86 -14.49 -17.95
N LEU A 23 -35.59 -13.44 -18.37
CA LEU A 23 -35.02 -12.23 -18.97
C LEU A 23 -34.18 -11.42 -17.97
N LEU A 24 -34.59 -11.34 -16.71
CA LEU A 24 -33.83 -10.71 -15.62
C LEU A 24 -32.57 -11.51 -15.25
N CYS A 25 -32.62 -12.84 -15.31
CA CYS A 25 -31.46 -13.72 -15.07
C CYS A 25 -30.48 -13.76 -16.26
N TYR A 26 -30.95 -13.57 -17.50
CA TYR A 26 -30.08 -13.36 -18.67
C TYR A 26 -29.39 -11.98 -18.68
N HIS A 27 -29.90 -11.01 -17.91
CA HIS A 27 -29.32 -9.67 -17.75
C HIS A 27 -28.54 -9.46 -16.45
N VAL A 28 -28.22 -10.53 -15.69
CA VAL A 28 -27.09 -10.49 -14.75
C VAL A 28 -25.82 -10.30 -15.57
N GLN A 29 -25.47 -9.02 -15.80
CA GLN A 29 -24.46 -8.56 -16.74
C GLN A 29 -23.14 -9.35 -16.60
N PRO A 30 -22.66 -9.99 -17.68
CA PRO A 30 -21.24 -10.22 -17.84
C PRO A 30 -20.61 -8.84 -17.97
N CYS A 31 -19.74 -8.47 -17.01
CA CYS A 31 -19.02 -7.19 -16.98
C CYS A 31 -18.17 -6.89 -18.24
N CYS A 32 -18.10 -7.82 -19.21
CA CYS A 32 -17.40 -7.70 -20.47
C CYS A 32 -18.26 -8.18 -21.65
N SER A 33 -19.46 -7.61 -21.83
CA SER A 33 -20.11 -7.65 -23.15
C SER A 33 -19.47 -6.59 -24.03
N ALA A 34 -18.99 -6.96 -25.22
CA ALA A 34 -18.36 -6.05 -26.16
C ALA A 34 -19.29 -4.84 -26.43
N PRO A 35 -18.91 -3.60 -26.06
CA PRO A 35 -19.67 -2.43 -26.47
C PRO A 35 -19.43 -2.23 -27.97
N GLY A 36 -20.51 -2.13 -28.75
CA GLY A 36 -20.43 -1.72 -30.14
C GLY A 36 -19.59 -0.45 -30.28
N LEU A 37 -18.79 -0.39 -31.34
CA LEU A 37 -17.92 0.74 -31.67
C LEU A 37 -18.67 2.07 -31.54
N ARG A 38 -18.45 2.79 -30.43
CA ARG A 38 -18.67 4.24 -30.36
C ARG A 38 -17.31 4.91 -30.22
N ASN A 39 -16.77 5.27 -31.38
CA ASN A 39 -15.65 6.17 -31.50
C ASN A 39 -16.04 7.53 -30.90
N SER A 40 -15.42 7.89 -29.77
CA SER A 40 -15.23 9.28 -29.38
C SER A 40 -13.77 9.43 -28.98
N PRO A 41 -12.96 10.18 -29.75
CA PRO A 41 -11.55 10.35 -29.50
C PRO A 41 -11.37 11.36 -28.37
N ALA A 42 -11.50 10.91 -27.13
CA ALA A 42 -10.80 11.59 -26.05
C ALA A 42 -9.32 11.27 -26.28
N THR A 43 -8.54 12.25 -26.75
CA THR A 43 -7.08 12.16 -26.90
C THR A 43 -6.49 11.80 -25.54
N ALA A 44 -6.29 10.50 -25.30
CA ALA A 44 -5.57 10.02 -24.14
C ALA A 44 -4.13 10.52 -24.27
N GLY A 45 -3.79 11.57 -23.54
CA GLY A 45 -2.47 12.19 -23.60
C GLY A 45 -1.38 11.15 -23.37
N VAL A 46 -0.38 11.12 -24.24
CA VAL A 46 0.81 10.28 -24.10
C VAL A 46 1.49 10.63 -22.76
N ARG A 47 1.75 9.62 -21.93
CA ARG A 47 2.42 9.77 -20.63
C ARG A 47 3.79 9.12 -20.67
N SER A 48 4.75 9.71 -19.95
CA SER A 48 6.07 9.11 -19.71
C SER A 48 6.04 8.26 -18.43
N PHE A 49 6.43 6.99 -18.53
CA PHE A 49 6.50 6.04 -17.43
C PHE A 49 7.96 5.77 -17.06
N GLN A 50 8.31 6.11 -15.82
CA GLN A 50 9.67 5.95 -15.30
C GLN A 50 9.96 4.49 -14.93
N GLY A 51 11.23 4.11 -15.00
CA GLY A 51 11.68 2.78 -14.61
C GLY A 51 11.63 1.72 -15.72
N TYR A 52 11.27 2.11 -16.94
CA TYR A 52 11.32 1.29 -18.15
C TYR A 52 12.24 1.97 -19.16
N SER A 53 13.29 1.27 -19.60
CA SER A 53 14.33 1.84 -20.46
C SER A 53 14.39 1.08 -21.78
N ARG A 54 14.17 1.78 -22.89
CA ARG A 54 14.14 1.21 -24.23
C ARG A 54 15.53 0.72 -24.66
N VAL A 55 15.59 -0.40 -25.37
CA VAL A 55 16.82 -0.94 -25.95
C VAL A 55 16.97 -0.44 -27.38
N PRO A 56 18.14 0.06 -27.81
CA PRO A 56 19.37 0.30 -27.03
C PRO A 56 19.49 1.73 -26.45
N ASP A 57 18.62 2.65 -26.87
CA ASP A 57 18.79 4.10 -26.68
C ASP A 57 18.50 4.61 -25.27
N GLY A 58 17.91 3.78 -24.42
CA GLY A 58 17.68 4.04 -23.01
C GLY A 58 16.47 4.93 -22.72
N LYS A 59 15.70 5.33 -23.73
CA LYS A 59 14.59 6.28 -23.58
C LYS A 59 13.49 5.71 -22.68
N PRO A 60 12.78 6.56 -21.90
CA PRO A 60 11.66 6.12 -21.08
C PRO A 60 10.52 5.58 -21.94
N LEU A 61 9.62 4.83 -21.31
CA LEU A 61 8.38 4.41 -21.96
C LEU A 61 7.45 5.61 -22.10
N GLU A 62 7.02 5.92 -23.32
CA GLU A 62 6.03 6.96 -23.59
C GLU A 62 4.84 6.34 -24.32
N ARG A 63 3.65 6.39 -23.70
CA ARG A 63 2.43 5.84 -24.30
C ARG A 63 1.15 6.38 -23.68
N ALA A 64 0.05 6.25 -24.40
CA ALA A 64 -1.28 6.38 -23.81
C ALA A 64 -1.62 5.17 -22.91
N LEU A 65 -2.50 5.41 -21.95
CA LEU A 65 -3.12 4.36 -21.14
C LEU A 65 -4.12 3.57 -21.99
N CYS A 66 -4.24 2.28 -21.69
CA CYS A 66 -5.35 1.47 -22.18
C CYS A 66 -6.53 1.63 -21.22
N ARG A 67 -7.75 1.77 -21.74
CA ARG A 67 -8.95 1.79 -20.92
C ARG A 67 -9.23 0.40 -20.35
N HIS A 68 -9.14 -0.62 -21.19
CA HIS A 68 -9.43 -2.00 -20.80
C HIS A 68 -8.29 -2.95 -21.18
N CYS A 69 -7.76 -3.63 -20.18
CA CYS A 69 -6.68 -4.61 -20.34
C CYS A 69 -7.13 -6.02 -20.00
N ALA A 70 -6.74 -7.00 -20.82
CA ALA A 70 -6.69 -8.41 -20.44
C ALA A 70 -5.27 -8.79 -19.99
N ILE A 71 -5.15 -9.35 -18.79
CA ILE A 71 -3.96 -10.11 -18.37
C ILE A 71 -4.28 -11.59 -18.55
N VAL A 72 -3.52 -12.27 -19.40
CA VAL A 72 -3.65 -13.71 -19.64
C VAL A 72 -2.52 -14.43 -18.91
N SER A 73 -2.88 -15.15 -17.85
CA SER A 73 -2.00 -16.08 -17.14
C SER A 73 -1.57 -17.23 -18.05
N SER A 74 -0.41 -17.82 -17.76
CA SER A 74 0.08 -19.01 -18.47
C SER A 74 -0.56 -20.32 -18.00
N SER A 75 -1.45 -20.28 -17.02
CA SER A 75 -2.04 -21.46 -16.37
C SER A 75 -2.85 -22.37 -17.30
N GLY A 76 -2.83 -23.68 -17.03
CA GLY A 76 -3.71 -24.66 -17.64
C GLY A 76 -5.21 -24.43 -17.40
N GLN A 77 -5.59 -23.56 -16.47
CA GLN A 77 -6.99 -23.14 -16.28
C GLN A 77 -7.62 -22.52 -17.53
N MET A 78 -6.79 -22.05 -18.46
CA MET A 78 -7.29 -21.51 -19.73
C MET A 78 -7.82 -22.59 -20.68
N LEU A 79 -7.37 -23.85 -20.55
CA LEU A 79 -7.74 -24.92 -21.48
C LEU A 79 -9.26 -25.19 -21.44
N GLY A 80 -9.90 -25.15 -22.60
CA GLY A 80 -11.34 -25.35 -22.77
C GLY A 80 -12.21 -24.17 -22.31
N SER A 81 -11.61 -23.04 -21.93
CA SER A 81 -12.34 -21.86 -21.45
C SER A 81 -13.15 -21.14 -22.53
N ARG A 82 -12.72 -21.25 -23.80
CA ARG A 82 -13.31 -20.56 -24.96
C ARG A 82 -13.39 -19.02 -24.82
N LEU A 83 -12.48 -18.43 -24.06
CA LEU A 83 -12.45 -16.99 -23.75
C LEU A 83 -11.66 -16.16 -24.76
N GLY A 84 -11.14 -16.76 -25.82
CA GLY A 84 -10.25 -16.08 -26.76
C GLY A 84 -10.84 -14.83 -27.40
N GLN A 85 -12.11 -14.87 -27.80
CA GLN A 85 -12.79 -13.70 -28.36
C GLN A 85 -12.98 -12.58 -27.33
N ALA A 86 -13.29 -12.92 -26.08
CA ALA A 86 -13.47 -11.94 -25.02
C ALA A 86 -12.14 -11.27 -24.62
N ILE A 87 -11.04 -12.03 -24.66
CA ILE A 87 -9.67 -11.54 -24.45
C ILE A 87 -9.27 -10.61 -25.60
N ASP A 88 -9.46 -11.04 -26.86
CA ASP A 88 -9.08 -10.26 -28.03
C ASP A 88 -9.95 -9.01 -28.25
N GLY A 89 -11.14 -8.96 -27.61
CA GLY A 89 -11.97 -7.76 -27.55
C GLY A 89 -11.45 -6.66 -26.64
N GLN A 90 -10.42 -6.92 -25.81
CA GLN A 90 -9.81 -5.87 -24.98
C GLN A 90 -8.86 -4.98 -25.79
N GLU A 91 -8.70 -3.73 -25.34
CA GLU A 91 -7.80 -2.77 -26.00
C GLU A 91 -6.35 -3.26 -25.95
N CYS A 92 -5.91 -3.66 -24.76
CA CYS A 92 -4.57 -4.19 -24.52
C CYS A 92 -4.62 -5.62 -23.95
N VAL A 93 -3.87 -6.53 -24.56
CA VAL A 93 -3.67 -7.91 -24.08
C VAL A 93 -2.22 -8.07 -23.61
N LEU A 94 -2.06 -8.37 -22.33
CA LEU A 94 -0.80 -8.59 -21.64
C LEU A 94 -0.55 -10.10 -21.47
N ARG A 95 0.59 -10.58 -21.97
CA ARG A 95 1.03 -11.97 -21.83
C ARG A 95 2.40 -12.06 -21.16
N MET A 96 2.75 -13.27 -20.72
CA MET A 96 3.97 -13.51 -19.96
C MET A 96 4.89 -14.51 -20.65
N ASN A 97 6.20 -14.24 -20.61
CA ASN A 97 7.26 -15.14 -21.04
C ASN A 97 7.00 -15.72 -22.45
N HIS A 98 7.23 -17.02 -22.63
CA HIS A 98 7.12 -17.72 -23.90
C HIS A 98 5.75 -18.39 -24.11
N ALA A 99 4.72 -17.96 -23.38
CA ALA A 99 3.37 -18.50 -23.54
C ALA A 99 2.82 -18.17 -24.94
N PRO A 100 2.56 -19.18 -25.79
CA PRO A 100 2.11 -18.99 -27.16
C PRO A 100 0.59 -18.77 -27.22
N THR A 101 0.13 -18.19 -28.32
CA THR A 101 -1.27 -18.15 -28.73
C THR A 101 -1.59 -19.24 -29.75
N SER A 102 -0.61 -19.61 -30.58
CA SER A 102 -0.80 -20.56 -31.68
C SER A 102 -1.21 -21.94 -31.17
N GLY A 103 -2.34 -22.44 -31.67
CA GLY A 103 -2.95 -23.70 -31.26
C GLY A 103 -3.82 -23.61 -30.00
N TYR A 104 -3.98 -22.41 -29.43
CA TYR A 104 -4.77 -22.15 -28.22
C TYR A 104 -5.73 -20.95 -28.39
N GLU A 105 -5.87 -20.41 -29.60
CA GLU A 105 -6.55 -19.14 -29.89
C GLU A 105 -7.98 -19.11 -29.38
N GLN A 106 -8.70 -20.24 -29.45
CA GLN A 106 -10.07 -20.35 -28.95
C GLN A 106 -10.15 -20.04 -27.44
N ASP A 107 -9.14 -20.44 -26.69
CA ASP A 107 -9.11 -20.31 -25.23
C ASP A 107 -8.41 -19.02 -24.78
N VAL A 108 -7.26 -18.72 -25.38
CA VAL A 108 -6.38 -17.65 -24.90
C VAL A 108 -6.37 -16.41 -25.79
N GLY A 109 -7.03 -16.44 -26.95
CA GLY A 109 -7.01 -15.37 -27.95
C GLY A 109 -5.73 -15.37 -28.80
N ALA A 110 -5.75 -14.66 -29.91
CA ALA A 110 -4.64 -14.52 -30.84
C ALA A 110 -3.78 -13.26 -30.59
N ARG A 111 -4.34 -12.22 -29.96
CA ARG A 111 -3.68 -10.90 -29.83
C ARG A 111 -2.69 -10.85 -28.68
N SER A 112 -1.61 -10.08 -28.86
CA SER A 112 -0.64 -9.72 -27.82
C SER A 112 -0.17 -8.28 -28.05
N THR A 113 -0.58 -7.34 -27.19
CA THR A 113 -0.07 -5.95 -27.26
C THR A 113 1.18 -5.76 -26.43
N ILE A 114 1.29 -6.47 -25.30
CA ILE A 114 2.39 -6.33 -24.34
C ILE A 114 2.80 -7.72 -23.90
N ARG A 115 4.10 -7.97 -23.83
CA ARG A 115 4.67 -9.22 -23.32
C ARG A 115 5.72 -8.94 -22.26
N VAL A 116 5.47 -9.39 -21.03
CA VAL A 116 6.40 -9.25 -19.90
C VAL A 116 7.22 -10.53 -19.78
N VAL A 117 8.55 -10.41 -19.80
CA VAL A 117 9.45 -11.56 -19.96
C VAL A 117 10.53 -11.52 -18.89
N SER A 118 10.67 -12.62 -18.15
CA SER A 118 11.85 -12.84 -17.30
C SER A 118 13.09 -13.03 -18.16
N HIS A 119 14.23 -12.52 -17.71
CA HIS A 119 15.53 -12.76 -18.32
C HIS A 119 15.84 -14.26 -18.53
N THR A 120 15.26 -15.14 -17.71
CA THR A 120 15.40 -16.61 -17.85
C THR A 120 14.61 -17.17 -19.04
N SER A 121 13.55 -16.47 -19.49
CA SER A 121 12.73 -16.85 -20.65
C SER A 121 13.24 -16.24 -21.96
N VAL A 122 14.14 -15.25 -21.93
CA VAL A 122 14.71 -14.66 -23.15
C VAL A 122 15.32 -15.71 -24.10
N PRO A 123 16.10 -16.71 -23.64
CA PRO A 123 16.60 -17.76 -24.52
C PRO A 123 15.49 -18.56 -25.24
N LEU A 124 14.33 -18.75 -24.59
CA LEU A 124 13.20 -19.49 -25.19
C LEU A 124 12.55 -18.67 -26.32
N LEU A 125 12.45 -17.34 -26.16
CA LEU A 125 11.99 -16.46 -27.23
C LEU A 125 12.99 -16.44 -28.40
N LEU A 126 14.29 -16.41 -28.10
CA LEU A 126 15.35 -16.49 -29.11
C LEU A 126 15.36 -17.83 -29.87
N GLY A 127 14.85 -18.91 -29.26
CA GLY A 127 14.68 -20.20 -29.91
C GLY A 127 13.55 -20.22 -30.95
N ASN A 128 12.59 -19.28 -30.87
CA ASN A 128 11.49 -19.16 -31.82
C ASN A 128 11.25 -17.70 -32.23
N GLN A 129 12.28 -17.09 -32.81
CA GLN A 129 12.24 -15.69 -33.26
C GLN A 129 11.18 -15.40 -34.33
N PRO A 130 10.91 -16.27 -35.32
CA PRO A 130 9.87 -15.99 -36.30
C PRO A 130 8.52 -15.75 -35.63
N TYR A 131 8.18 -16.54 -34.62
CA TYR A 131 6.94 -16.38 -33.86
C TYR A 131 6.95 -15.12 -32.98
N PHE A 132 7.97 -14.98 -32.11
CA PHE A 132 7.98 -13.91 -31.11
C PHE A 132 8.40 -12.55 -31.66
N PHE A 133 9.14 -12.46 -32.77
CA PHE A 133 9.70 -11.19 -33.23
C PHE A 133 9.23 -10.81 -34.63
N GLN A 134 9.14 -11.78 -35.55
CA GLN A 134 8.71 -11.49 -36.92
C GLN A 134 7.19 -11.43 -37.08
N GLN A 135 6.44 -12.31 -36.42
CA GLN A 135 4.97 -12.30 -36.46
C GLN A 135 4.36 -11.32 -35.46
N SER A 136 5.08 -11.01 -34.38
CA SER A 136 4.62 -10.17 -33.27
C SER A 136 5.34 -8.82 -33.21
N GLN A 137 5.50 -8.16 -34.36
CA GLN A 137 6.32 -6.93 -34.49
C GLN A 137 5.76 -5.74 -33.71
N GLU A 138 4.43 -5.70 -33.55
CA GLU A 138 3.72 -4.63 -32.84
C GLU A 138 3.67 -4.85 -31.31
N THR A 139 4.12 -6.01 -30.82
CA THR A 139 4.12 -6.30 -29.39
C THR A 139 5.23 -5.51 -28.68
N LEU A 140 4.87 -4.86 -27.57
CA LEU A 140 5.84 -4.25 -26.67
C LEU A 140 6.42 -5.29 -25.71
N TYR A 141 7.74 -5.43 -25.66
CA TYR A 141 8.42 -6.39 -24.80
C TYR A 141 8.97 -5.70 -23.54
N PHE A 142 8.65 -6.22 -22.36
CA PHE A 142 9.17 -5.72 -21.08
C PHE A 142 10.01 -6.80 -20.40
N ILE A 143 11.33 -6.65 -20.44
CA ILE A 143 12.28 -7.65 -19.95
C ILE A 143 12.76 -7.28 -18.55
N TRP A 144 12.60 -8.19 -17.59
CA TRP A 144 13.03 -7.99 -16.20
C TRP A 144 14.05 -9.04 -15.78
N GLY A 145 15.00 -8.67 -14.92
CA GLY A 145 16.04 -9.60 -14.48
C GLY A 145 17.05 -9.00 -13.50
N PRO A 146 18.02 -9.80 -13.03
CA PRO A 146 19.04 -9.34 -12.10
C PRO A 146 19.95 -8.30 -12.77
N ALA A 147 20.34 -7.27 -12.01
CA ALA A 147 21.13 -6.13 -12.48
C ALA A 147 22.36 -6.55 -13.30
N LYS A 148 23.10 -7.57 -12.86
CA LYS A 148 24.30 -8.07 -13.57
C LYS A 148 24.02 -8.49 -15.02
N LYS A 149 22.88 -9.15 -15.29
CA LYS A 149 22.54 -9.64 -16.63
C LYS A 149 21.86 -8.58 -17.51
N MET A 150 21.21 -7.60 -16.88
CA MET A 150 20.43 -6.55 -17.55
C MET A 150 21.22 -5.24 -17.72
N ASN A 151 22.43 -5.14 -17.17
CA ASN A 151 23.20 -3.90 -17.16
C ASN A 151 23.55 -3.45 -18.59
N ARG A 152 23.14 -2.23 -18.95
CA ARG A 152 23.38 -1.61 -20.26
C ARG A 152 24.85 -1.23 -20.47
N GLU A 153 25.46 -0.52 -19.52
CA GLU A 153 26.82 0.00 -19.64
C GLU A 153 27.88 -1.11 -19.72
N LYS A 154 27.70 -2.16 -18.92
CA LYS A 154 28.58 -3.33 -18.85
C LYS A 154 28.18 -4.43 -19.83
N MET A 155 27.21 -4.18 -20.69
CA MET A 155 26.68 -5.13 -21.68
C MET A 155 26.42 -6.52 -21.07
N GLY A 156 25.59 -6.54 -20.02
CA GLY A 156 25.17 -7.79 -19.38
C GLY A 156 24.62 -8.77 -20.41
N SER A 157 24.84 -10.08 -20.20
CA SER A 157 24.60 -11.09 -21.23
C SER A 157 23.17 -11.10 -21.80
N THR A 158 22.16 -10.84 -20.97
CA THR A 158 20.78 -10.71 -21.46
C THR A 158 20.60 -9.41 -22.24
N TYR A 159 21.11 -8.29 -21.75
CA TYR A 159 21.05 -7.00 -22.47
C TYR A 159 21.72 -7.09 -23.85
N GLN A 160 22.90 -7.69 -23.93
CA GLN A 160 23.62 -7.91 -25.19
C GLN A 160 22.79 -8.75 -26.18
N ALA A 161 22.10 -9.80 -25.71
CA ALA A 161 21.23 -10.59 -26.56
C ALA A 161 20.04 -9.77 -27.10
N LEU A 162 19.47 -8.88 -26.28
CA LEU A 162 18.39 -7.98 -26.71
C LEU A 162 18.87 -6.96 -27.75
N VAL A 163 20.09 -6.44 -27.62
CA VAL A 163 20.69 -5.55 -28.64
C VAL A 163 20.80 -6.27 -29.99
N LYS A 164 21.28 -7.52 -30.02
CA LYS A 164 21.33 -8.33 -31.25
C LYS A 164 19.95 -8.59 -31.85
N VAL A 165 18.92 -8.73 -31.02
CA VAL A 165 17.53 -8.83 -31.51
C VAL A 165 17.10 -7.52 -32.15
N MET A 166 17.39 -6.37 -31.53
CA MET A 166 17.06 -5.05 -32.07
C MET A 166 17.81 -4.74 -33.38
N GLU A 167 19.04 -5.25 -33.55
CA GLU A 167 19.78 -5.15 -34.82
C GLU A 167 19.09 -5.93 -35.95
N LYS A 168 18.51 -7.09 -35.63
CA LYS A 168 17.82 -7.94 -36.61
C LYS A 168 16.37 -7.53 -36.87
N TYR A 169 15.69 -7.00 -35.87
CA TYR A 169 14.28 -6.58 -35.93
C TYR A 169 14.14 -5.14 -35.40
N PRO A 170 14.57 -4.13 -36.17
CA PRO A 170 14.65 -2.73 -35.74
C PRO A 170 13.30 -2.09 -35.42
N GLN A 171 12.20 -2.66 -35.92
CA GLN A 171 10.83 -2.22 -35.67
C GLN A 171 10.28 -2.62 -34.30
N LEU A 172 10.93 -3.58 -33.62
CA LEU A 172 10.48 -4.01 -32.30
C LEU A 172 10.61 -2.90 -31.27
N GLN A 173 9.79 -2.97 -30.23
CA GLN A 173 9.94 -2.11 -29.07
C GLN A 173 10.20 -2.96 -27.84
N ILE A 174 11.47 -2.98 -27.42
CA ILE A 174 11.94 -3.72 -26.25
C ILE A 174 12.34 -2.74 -25.15
N TYR A 175 11.76 -2.91 -23.97
CA TYR A 175 12.06 -2.19 -22.75
C TYR A 175 12.65 -3.13 -21.71
N THR A 176 13.60 -2.62 -20.94
CA THR A 176 14.15 -3.29 -19.75
C THR A 176 13.70 -2.56 -18.49
N LEU A 177 13.41 -3.31 -17.43
CA LEU A 177 13.17 -2.69 -16.12
C LEU A 177 14.50 -2.18 -15.55
N THR A 178 14.51 -0.92 -15.11
CA THR A 178 15.67 -0.34 -14.45
C THR A 178 15.90 -0.95 -13.06
N GLU A 179 17.09 -0.79 -12.50
CA GLU A 179 17.38 -1.23 -11.13
C GLU A 179 16.48 -0.54 -10.09
N GLU A 180 16.14 0.72 -10.31
CA GLU A 180 15.16 1.44 -9.49
C GLU A 180 13.78 0.79 -9.58
N LYS A 181 13.32 0.43 -10.78
CA LYS A 181 12.02 -0.22 -10.95
C LYS A 181 11.99 -1.62 -10.33
N MET A 182 13.07 -2.37 -10.46
CA MET A 182 13.23 -3.66 -9.78
C MET A 182 13.16 -3.49 -8.26
N THR A 183 13.84 -2.49 -7.71
CA THR A 183 13.79 -2.15 -6.27
C THR A 183 12.39 -1.73 -5.85
N TYR A 184 11.69 -0.93 -6.66
CA TYR A 184 10.31 -0.54 -6.41
C TYR A 184 9.39 -1.77 -6.32
N CYS A 185 9.50 -2.71 -7.26
CA CYS A 185 8.72 -3.96 -7.22
C CYS A 185 9.00 -4.78 -5.96
N ASP A 186 10.24 -4.79 -5.48
CA ASP A 186 10.65 -5.47 -4.23
C ASP A 186 10.06 -4.77 -3.01
N ASP A 187 10.10 -3.44 -3.00
CA ASP A 187 9.57 -2.62 -1.92
C ASP A 187 8.05 -2.74 -1.84
N VAL A 188 7.34 -2.81 -2.97
CA VAL A 188 5.89 -3.10 -2.98
C VAL A 188 5.62 -4.45 -2.31
N PHE A 189 6.37 -5.49 -2.64
CA PHE A 189 6.18 -6.81 -2.02
C PHE A 189 6.50 -6.79 -0.53
N GLN A 190 7.58 -6.11 -0.14
CA GLN A 190 7.95 -5.96 1.26
C GLN A 190 6.89 -5.18 2.04
N ASN A 191 6.34 -4.11 1.47
CA ASN A 191 5.29 -3.31 2.11
C ASN A 191 3.99 -4.11 2.27
N GLU A 192 3.65 -4.96 1.29
CA GLU A 192 2.45 -5.80 1.31
C GLU A 192 2.56 -7.01 2.25
N THR A 193 3.78 -7.49 2.54
CA THR A 193 4.01 -8.73 3.31
C THR A 193 4.73 -8.52 4.65
N GLY A 194 5.34 -7.35 4.86
CA GLY A 194 6.30 -7.11 5.93
C GLY A 194 7.62 -7.88 5.79
N LYS A 195 7.82 -8.60 4.68
CA LYS A 195 8.99 -9.48 4.47
C LYS A 195 9.84 -8.99 3.32
N ASN A 196 11.11 -8.74 3.60
CA ASN A 196 12.07 -8.42 2.55
C ASN A 196 12.40 -9.70 1.76
N ARG A 197 12.02 -9.73 0.47
CA ARG A 197 12.20 -10.93 -0.36
C ARG A 197 13.66 -11.34 -0.53
N MET A 198 14.58 -10.37 -0.58
CA MET A 198 16.02 -10.60 -0.77
C MET A 198 16.61 -11.32 0.45
N LYS A 199 16.16 -10.95 1.65
CA LYS A 199 16.54 -11.64 2.90
C LYS A 199 15.91 -13.03 3.01
N SER A 200 14.71 -13.24 2.49
CA SER A 200 14.06 -14.57 2.48
C SER A 200 14.50 -15.45 1.31
N GLY A 201 15.40 -14.98 0.44
CA GLY A 201 15.90 -15.74 -0.71
C GLY A 201 14.83 -16.13 -1.72
N SER A 202 13.74 -15.36 -1.84
CA SER A 202 12.62 -15.64 -2.75
C SER A 202 12.60 -14.70 -3.95
N PHE A 203 11.98 -15.17 -5.04
CA PHE A 203 11.82 -14.41 -6.28
C PHE A 203 10.35 -14.01 -6.49
N LEU A 204 10.14 -12.82 -7.05
CA LEU A 204 8.83 -12.41 -7.55
C LEU A 204 8.55 -13.10 -8.87
N SER A 205 7.31 -13.49 -9.11
CA SER A 205 6.91 -14.10 -10.38
C SER A 205 6.84 -13.07 -11.50
N THR A 206 6.82 -13.52 -12.76
CA THR A 206 6.50 -12.62 -13.89
C THR A 206 5.09 -12.03 -13.76
N GLY A 207 4.16 -12.75 -13.11
CA GLY A 207 2.82 -12.26 -12.81
C GLY A 207 2.83 -11.03 -11.91
N TRP A 208 3.75 -10.97 -10.93
CA TRP A 208 3.94 -9.78 -10.09
C TRP A 208 4.34 -8.55 -10.89
N PHE A 209 5.38 -8.66 -11.73
CA PHE A 209 5.82 -7.56 -12.59
C PHE A 209 4.75 -7.14 -13.60
N THR A 210 3.99 -8.10 -14.12
CA THR A 210 2.89 -7.83 -15.06
C THR A 210 1.74 -7.09 -14.38
N MET A 211 1.37 -7.47 -13.15
CA MET A 211 0.32 -6.79 -12.41
C MET A 211 0.69 -5.34 -12.09
N ILE A 212 1.95 -5.09 -11.68
CA ILE A 212 2.45 -3.73 -11.44
C ILE A 212 2.43 -2.91 -12.73
N LEU A 213 2.91 -3.46 -13.85
CA LEU A 213 2.88 -2.79 -15.15
C LEU A 213 1.43 -2.47 -15.58
N ALA A 214 0.52 -3.44 -15.45
CA ALA A 214 -0.89 -3.25 -15.80
C ALA A 214 -1.54 -2.15 -14.97
N MET A 215 -1.27 -2.10 -13.66
CA MET A 215 -1.77 -1.05 -12.77
C MET A 215 -1.27 0.36 -13.11
N GLU A 216 -0.19 0.49 -13.87
CA GLU A 216 0.31 1.77 -14.37
C GLU A 216 -0.24 2.12 -15.76
N LEU A 217 -0.52 1.11 -16.58
CA LEU A 217 -0.89 1.28 -17.98
C LEU A 217 -2.39 1.16 -18.28
N CYS A 218 -3.19 0.66 -17.34
CA CYS A 218 -4.57 0.29 -17.57
C CYS A 218 -5.52 0.98 -16.57
N GLU A 219 -6.67 1.46 -17.06
CA GLU A 219 -7.74 1.98 -16.19
C GLU A 219 -8.55 0.83 -15.56
N GLN A 220 -8.86 -0.21 -16.35
CA GLN A 220 -9.49 -1.45 -15.92
C GLN A 220 -8.67 -2.67 -16.32
N ILE A 221 -8.55 -3.64 -15.42
CA ILE A 221 -7.78 -4.87 -15.62
C ILE A 221 -8.68 -6.09 -15.44
N CYS A 222 -8.82 -6.89 -16.47
CA CYS A 222 -9.44 -8.21 -16.43
C CYS A 222 -8.37 -9.30 -16.44
N VAL A 223 -8.41 -10.20 -15.47
CA VAL A 223 -7.43 -11.28 -15.32
C VAL A 223 -8.06 -12.62 -15.68
N PHE A 224 -7.39 -13.37 -16.55
CA PHE A 224 -7.81 -14.67 -17.05
C PHE A 224 -6.75 -15.73 -16.74
N GLY A 225 -7.19 -16.93 -16.39
CA GLY A 225 -6.36 -18.09 -16.06
C GLY A 225 -5.64 -18.00 -14.72
N MET A 226 -6.12 -17.20 -13.76
CA MET A 226 -5.47 -17.07 -12.45
C MET A 226 -6.40 -17.51 -11.34
N VAL A 227 -6.03 -18.60 -10.65
CA VAL A 227 -6.73 -19.09 -9.45
C VAL A 227 -6.45 -18.22 -8.22
N SER A 228 -7.37 -18.23 -7.25
CA SER A 228 -7.22 -17.53 -5.97
C SER A 228 -6.12 -18.13 -5.09
N ASP A 229 -5.77 -17.45 -4.01
CA ASP A 229 -4.81 -17.95 -3.02
C ASP A 229 -5.33 -19.14 -2.19
N SER A 230 -6.65 -19.34 -2.11
CA SER A 230 -7.27 -20.48 -1.43
C SER A 230 -7.41 -21.72 -2.31
N TYR A 231 -7.47 -21.56 -3.63
CA TYR A 231 -7.90 -22.57 -4.59
C TYR A 231 -7.19 -23.93 -4.40
N CYS A 232 -5.86 -23.93 -4.34
CA CYS A 232 -5.06 -25.16 -4.20
C CYS A 232 -5.17 -25.86 -2.84
N ARG A 233 -5.95 -25.32 -1.91
CA ARG A 233 -6.26 -25.93 -0.61
C ARG A 233 -7.69 -26.48 -0.54
N GLU A 234 -8.53 -26.15 -1.51
CA GLU A 234 -9.91 -26.60 -1.57
C GLU A 234 -9.96 -28.07 -1.98
N LYS A 235 -10.77 -28.89 -1.30
CA LYS A 235 -10.76 -30.35 -1.51
C LYS A 235 -11.14 -30.79 -2.93
N ASN A 236 -11.88 -29.95 -3.67
CA ASN A 236 -12.46 -30.28 -4.98
C ASN A 236 -11.88 -29.41 -6.12
N HIS A 237 -10.68 -28.86 -5.95
CA HIS A 237 -10.07 -28.08 -7.02
C HIS A 237 -9.72 -28.96 -8.23
N SER A 238 -9.89 -28.44 -9.45
CA SER A 238 -9.48 -29.14 -10.66
C SER A 238 -7.96 -29.25 -10.75
N SER A 239 -7.45 -30.42 -11.15
CA SER A 239 -6.05 -30.62 -11.52
C SER A 239 -5.87 -30.21 -12.97
N VAL A 240 -4.99 -29.24 -13.21
CA VAL A 240 -4.67 -28.72 -14.55
C VAL A 240 -3.16 -28.60 -14.71
N PRO A 241 -2.64 -28.65 -15.95
CA PRO A 241 -1.22 -28.40 -16.20
C PRO A 241 -0.79 -27.02 -15.68
N TYR A 242 0.45 -26.93 -15.19
CA TYR A 242 1.03 -25.67 -14.73
C TYR A 242 1.04 -24.60 -15.84
N HIS A 243 1.30 -25.01 -17.07
CA HIS A 243 1.16 -24.17 -18.25
C HIS A 243 0.21 -24.79 -19.27
N TYR A 244 -0.68 -23.99 -19.88
CA TYR A 244 -1.63 -24.50 -20.89
C TYR A 244 -0.95 -25.07 -22.14
N PHE A 245 0.29 -24.66 -22.41
CA PHE A 245 1.01 -24.99 -23.65
C PHE A 245 2.12 -26.03 -23.48
N GLU A 246 2.38 -26.49 -22.25
CA GLU A 246 3.38 -27.53 -21.99
C GLU A 246 2.69 -28.88 -21.90
N LYS A 247 3.26 -29.90 -22.56
CA LYS A 247 2.74 -31.27 -22.52
C LYS A 247 2.98 -31.91 -21.14
N GLY A 248 2.05 -31.66 -20.21
CA GLY A 248 1.62 -32.57 -19.13
C GLY A 248 2.67 -33.13 -18.16
N ARG A 249 3.65 -32.35 -17.69
CA ARG A 249 4.62 -32.84 -16.69
C ARG A 249 4.42 -32.34 -15.26
N LEU A 250 3.77 -31.20 -15.08
CA LEU A 250 3.69 -30.53 -13.78
C LEU A 250 2.28 -29.97 -13.57
N ASP A 251 1.65 -30.33 -12.45
CA ASP A 251 0.34 -29.81 -12.04
C ASP A 251 0.48 -28.39 -11.47
N GLU A 252 -0.50 -27.52 -11.76
CA GLU A 252 -0.53 -26.12 -11.34
C GLU A 252 -0.38 -25.98 -9.82
N CYS A 253 -1.22 -26.67 -9.06
CA CYS A 253 -1.25 -26.53 -7.61
C CYS A 253 -0.02 -27.14 -6.95
N LYS A 254 0.46 -28.29 -7.44
CA LYS A 254 1.75 -28.86 -6.99
C LYS A 254 2.90 -27.88 -7.20
N MET A 255 2.97 -27.23 -8.36
CA MET A 255 4.01 -26.24 -8.66
C MET A 255 3.92 -25.02 -7.73
N TYR A 256 2.72 -24.46 -7.55
CA TYR A 256 2.50 -23.33 -6.66
C TYR A 256 2.89 -23.64 -5.22
N LEU A 257 2.44 -24.77 -4.67
CA LEU A 257 2.74 -25.17 -3.29
C LEU A 257 4.24 -25.44 -3.09
N MET A 258 4.89 -26.13 -4.04
CA MET A 258 6.32 -26.41 -3.98
C MET A 258 7.14 -25.12 -3.94
N HIS A 259 6.86 -24.16 -4.84
CA HIS A 259 7.57 -22.88 -4.85
C HIS A 259 7.24 -22.03 -3.62
N GLU A 260 5.98 -22.02 -3.18
CA GLU A 260 5.54 -21.26 -2.01
C GLU A 260 6.26 -21.74 -0.74
N GLN A 261 6.53 -23.03 -0.60
CA GLN A 261 7.20 -23.63 0.56
C GLN A 261 8.73 -23.64 0.47
N ALA A 262 9.29 -23.42 -0.73
CA ALA A 262 10.73 -23.45 -0.93
C ALA A 262 11.47 -22.43 -0.05
N ARG A 263 12.52 -22.90 0.65
CA ARG A 263 13.32 -22.08 1.58
C ARG A 263 14.16 -21.02 0.87
N ARG A 264 14.61 -21.30 -0.35
CA ARG A 264 15.39 -20.40 -1.23
C ARG A 264 15.01 -20.66 -2.68
N ALA A 265 15.19 -19.66 -3.53
CA ALA A 265 14.94 -19.68 -4.96
C ALA A 265 13.48 -19.99 -5.41
N GLY A 266 12.54 -20.11 -4.46
CA GLY A 266 11.12 -20.25 -4.74
C GLY A 266 10.45 -18.93 -5.13
N HIS A 267 9.35 -19.06 -5.86
CA HIS A 267 8.40 -17.97 -6.07
C HIS A 267 7.34 -18.00 -4.97
N ARG A 268 6.78 -16.85 -4.63
CA ARG A 268 5.72 -16.76 -3.61
C ARG A 268 4.35 -16.64 -4.28
N PHE A 269 4.02 -17.58 -5.16
CA PHE A 269 2.84 -17.53 -6.03
C PHE A 269 1.51 -17.36 -5.27
N ILE A 270 1.35 -18.05 -4.14
CA ILE A 270 0.13 -17.99 -3.32
C ILE A 270 0.10 -16.66 -2.55
N THR A 271 1.24 -16.26 -1.98
CA THR A 271 1.36 -14.95 -1.32
C THR A 271 1.06 -13.80 -2.30
N GLU A 272 1.59 -13.85 -3.51
CA GLU A 272 1.33 -12.85 -4.56
C GLU A 272 -0.17 -12.78 -4.92
N LYS A 273 -0.84 -13.93 -5.09
CA LYS A 273 -2.29 -13.98 -5.34
C LYS A 273 -3.11 -13.38 -4.20
N ALA A 274 -2.73 -13.64 -2.94
CA ALA A 274 -3.37 -13.05 -1.77
C ALA A 274 -3.21 -11.51 -1.74
N ILE A 275 -2.11 -10.99 -2.27
CA ILE A 275 -1.90 -9.55 -2.46
C ILE A 275 -2.80 -9.02 -3.58
N PHE A 276 -2.86 -9.70 -4.72
CA PHE A 276 -3.71 -9.28 -5.84
C PHE A 276 -5.19 -9.25 -5.45
N SER A 277 -5.65 -10.19 -4.61
CA SER A 277 -7.00 -10.18 -4.04
C SER A 277 -7.29 -8.90 -3.26
N ARG A 278 -6.30 -8.39 -2.51
CA ARG A 278 -6.43 -7.11 -1.80
C ARG A 278 -6.38 -5.90 -2.73
N TRP A 279 -5.57 -5.95 -3.78
CA TRP A 279 -5.51 -4.88 -4.78
C TRP A 279 -6.83 -4.75 -5.54
N ALA A 280 -7.47 -5.87 -5.89
CA ALA A 280 -8.78 -5.89 -6.54
C ALA A 280 -9.91 -5.25 -5.70
N LYS A 281 -9.76 -5.18 -4.37
CA LYS A 281 -10.71 -4.47 -3.50
C LYS A 281 -10.56 -2.95 -3.52
N ARG A 282 -9.43 -2.44 -4.03
CA ARG A 282 -9.06 -1.01 -3.99
C ARG A 282 -8.87 -0.41 -5.38
N ARG A 283 -8.89 -1.23 -6.42
CA ARG A 283 -8.61 -0.87 -7.82
C ARG A 283 -9.54 -1.65 -8.73
N ASN A 284 -9.71 -1.17 -9.96
CA ASN A 284 -10.56 -1.81 -10.96
C ASN A 284 -9.87 -3.05 -11.57
N ILE A 285 -9.72 -4.11 -10.77
CA ILE A 285 -9.14 -5.39 -11.16
C ILE A 285 -10.21 -6.46 -10.96
N VAL A 286 -10.55 -7.17 -12.03
CA VAL A 286 -11.57 -8.22 -12.03
C VAL A 286 -10.94 -9.54 -12.45
N PHE A 287 -11.09 -10.58 -11.64
CA PHE A 287 -10.68 -11.94 -11.98
C PHE A 287 -11.86 -12.68 -12.59
N ASN A 288 -11.80 -12.94 -13.90
CA ASN A 288 -12.95 -13.46 -14.67
C ASN A 288 -12.91 -14.98 -14.82
N HIS A 289 -11.73 -15.59 -14.87
CA HIS A 289 -11.61 -17.04 -15.09
C HIS A 289 -10.39 -17.64 -14.37
N PRO A 290 -10.60 -18.52 -13.38
CA PRO A 290 -11.86 -18.68 -12.65
C PRO A 290 -12.26 -17.37 -11.95
N SER A 291 -13.57 -17.17 -11.74
CA SER A 291 -14.04 -16.00 -11.00
C SER A 291 -13.62 -16.06 -9.53
N TRP A 292 -13.20 -14.92 -8.98
CA TRP A 292 -12.94 -14.80 -7.54
C TRP A 292 -14.15 -14.25 -6.79
N ALA A 293 -15.29 -14.05 -7.47
CA ALA A 293 -16.54 -13.65 -6.82
C ALA A 293 -17.07 -14.84 -5.99
N GLY A 294 -17.08 -14.70 -4.65
CA GLY A 294 -17.52 -15.75 -3.72
C GLY A 294 -16.39 -16.46 -2.95
N SER A 295 -15.12 -16.23 -3.29
CA SER A 295 -13.98 -16.69 -2.46
C SER A 295 -13.74 -15.80 -1.23
N SER A 296 -14.80 -15.19 -0.70
CA SER A 296 -14.90 -14.76 0.70
C SER A 296 -14.98 -15.98 1.62
N GLY A 297 -13.95 -16.84 1.55
CA GLY A 297 -13.72 -17.86 2.54
C GLY A 297 -13.37 -17.19 3.86
N ASN A 298 -14.16 -17.49 4.89
CA ASN A 298 -13.78 -17.31 6.27
C ASN A 298 -12.34 -17.82 6.42
N GLY A 299 -11.39 -16.94 6.75
CA GLY A 299 -9.94 -17.19 6.67
C GLY A 299 -9.41 -18.19 7.70
N SER A 300 -9.95 -19.40 7.74
CA SER A 300 -9.37 -20.54 8.44
C SER A 300 -8.14 -21.03 7.67
N GLU A 301 -7.00 -20.85 8.34
CA GLU A 301 -5.65 -21.28 8.01
C GLU A 301 -5.58 -22.75 7.54
N VAL A 302 -4.76 -23.02 6.52
CA VAL A 302 -4.42 -24.39 6.09
C VAL A 302 -2.92 -24.64 6.35
N PHE A 303 -2.66 -25.14 7.57
CA PHE A 303 -1.61 -26.09 8.01
C PHE A 303 -0.13 -25.66 8.15
N PRO A 304 0.66 -26.33 9.03
CA PRO A 304 1.22 -25.73 10.23
C PRO A 304 2.72 -25.44 10.10
N TYR A 305 3.08 -24.17 10.10
CA TYR A 305 4.43 -23.80 10.50
C TYR A 305 4.50 -23.78 12.02
N SER A 306 5.33 -24.65 12.57
CA SER A 306 5.72 -24.72 13.97
C SER A 306 5.98 -23.31 14.52
N ARG A 307 5.08 -22.90 15.43
CA ARG A 307 5.06 -21.72 16.29
C ARG A 307 6.28 -20.78 16.20
N LEU A 308 6.17 -19.77 15.34
CA LEU A 308 6.53 -18.40 15.72
C LEU A 308 5.39 -17.48 15.25
N ARG A 309 4.56 -17.07 16.22
CA ARG A 309 3.36 -16.25 16.05
C ARG A 309 3.63 -15.01 15.18
N GLY A 310 2.86 -14.87 14.10
CA GLY A 310 2.66 -13.62 13.39
C GLY A 310 1.29 -13.65 12.72
N ARG A 311 0.22 -13.54 13.54
CA ARG A 311 -1.18 -13.41 13.09
C ARG A 311 -1.28 -12.37 11.97
N ALA A 312 -2.15 -12.58 10.98
CA ALA A 312 -2.79 -11.47 10.28
C ALA A 312 -3.46 -10.59 11.35
N ARG A 313 -2.75 -9.56 11.79
CA ARG A 313 -3.27 -8.66 12.82
C ARG A 313 -4.32 -7.81 12.12
N ARG A 314 -5.58 -7.95 12.54
CA ARG A 314 -6.42 -6.76 12.71
C ARG A 314 -5.52 -5.71 13.38
N PRO A 315 -5.46 -4.45 12.91
CA PRO A 315 -4.69 -3.42 13.61
C PRO A 315 -5.05 -3.55 15.09
N PRO A 316 -4.06 -3.68 15.97
CA PRO A 316 -4.34 -3.95 17.37
C PRO A 316 -5.35 -2.92 17.83
N ASP A 317 -6.42 -3.35 18.49
CA ASP A 317 -7.45 -2.46 19.00
C ASP A 317 -6.80 -1.56 20.05
N LEU A 318 -6.23 -0.43 19.60
CA LEU A 318 -5.44 0.48 20.42
C LEU A 318 -6.32 1.04 21.55
N ARG A 319 -7.63 1.17 21.31
CA ARG A 319 -8.61 1.55 22.33
C ARG A 319 -8.67 0.55 23.50
N LYS A 320 -8.27 -0.71 23.28
CA LYS A 320 -8.13 -1.76 24.31
C LYS A 320 -6.76 -1.84 24.98
N TRP A 321 -5.73 -1.14 24.48
CA TRP A 321 -4.43 -1.09 25.16
C TRP A 321 -4.59 -0.48 26.56
N GLY A 322 -5.48 0.52 26.67
CA GLY A 322 -5.91 1.09 27.93
C GLY A 322 -4.81 1.90 28.62
N VAL A 323 -5.17 3.07 29.14
CA VAL A 323 -4.21 4.00 29.77
C VAL A 323 -3.67 3.55 31.14
N LYS A 324 -4.27 2.53 31.77
CA LYS A 324 -4.00 2.18 33.19
C LYS A 324 -2.64 1.55 33.48
N SER A 325 -1.94 0.97 32.50
CA SER A 325 -0.64 0.28 32.73
C SER A 325 0.50 0.74 31.83
N GLY A 326 0.21 1.54 30.80
CA GLY A 326 1.20 2.06 29.86
C GLY A 326 1.96 3.31 30.35
N TYR A 327 1.37 4.05 31.28
CA TYR A 327 1.84 5.38 31.69
C TYR A 327 2.06 5.43 33.20
N LEU A 328 3.31 5.65 33.61
CA LEU A 328 3.72 5.69 35.01
C LEU A 328 3.62 7.13 35.53
N PRO A 329 2.89 7.37 36.63
CA PRO A 329 2.81 8.71 37.20
C PRO A 329 4.19 9.15 37.72
N VAL A 330 4.57 10.37 37.39
CA VAL A 330 5.73 11.05 37.97
C VAL A 330 5.28 12.03 39.05
N CYS A 331 4.13 12.68 38.82
CA CYS A 331 3.43 13.48 39.82
C CYS A 331 1.91 13.43 39.58
N GLY A 332 1.16 13.52 40.68
CA GLY A 332 -0.23 13.09 40.75
C GLY A 332 -0.29 11.59 41.00
N ASN A 333 -0.73 11.15 42.19
CA ASN A 333 -0.72 9.75 42.60
C ASN A 333 -1.87 8.93 41.96
N LYS A 334 -2.30 9.30 40.75
CA LYS A 334 -3.47 8.76 40.08
C LYS A 334 -3.06 8.13 38.75
N THR A 335 -3.62 6.95 38.47
CA THR A 335 -3.50 6.32 37.16
C THR A 335 -4.11 7.22 36.08
N LEU A 336 -3.50 7.25 34.90
CA LEU A 336 -4.06 8.00 33.77
C LEU A 336 -5.40 7.35 33.40
N THR A 337 -6.48 8.10 33.62
CA THR A 337 -7.87 7.66 33.38
C THR A 337 -8.65 8.62 32.49
N ALA A 338 -8.04 9.78 32.15
CA ALA A 338 -8.65 10.76 31.27
C ALA A 338 -8.97 10.14 29.90
N ARG A 339 -10.18 10.42 29.42
CA ARG A 339 -10.66 10.07 28.08
C ARG A 339 -11.54 11.20 27.58
N CYS A 340 -11.56 11.41 26.28
CA CYS A 340 -12.37 12.43 25.63
C CYS A 340 -13.15 11.80 24.48
N HIS A 341 -14.35 12.29 24.19
CA HIS A 341 -15.06 11.84 23.00
C HIS A 341 -14.40 12.39 21.73
N GLN A 342 -14.04 13.68 21.73
CA GLN A 342 -13.42 14.32 20.59
C GLN A 342 -12.10 15.00 20.94
N CYS A 343 -11.04 14.62 20.23
CA CYS A 343 -9.72 15.23 20.37
C CYS A 343 -9.31 15.97 19.11
N VAL A 344 -8.60 17.08 19.30
CA VAL A 344 -7.88 17.78 18.25
C VAL A 344 -6.38 17.61 18.49
N ILE A 345 -5.66 17.12 17.50
CA ILE A 345 -4.20 17.16 17.45
C ILE A 345 -3.78 18.39 16.65
N VAL A 346 -3.04 19.28 17.28
CA VAL A 346 -2.42 20.44 16.61
C VAL A 346 -0.97 20.09 16.34
N THR A 347 -0.61 19.89 15.07
CA THR A 347 0.80 19.65 14.71
C THR A 347 1.63 20.92 14.87
N SER A 348 2.95 20.78 14.72
CA SER A 348 3.86 21.92 14.71
C SER A 348 4.01 22.59 13.33
N SER A 349 3.27 22.18 12.29
CA SER A 349 3.53 22.63 10.91
C SER A 349 3.17 24.09 10.65
N SER A 350 3.95 24.76 9.80
CA SER A 350 3.65 26.12 9.30
C SER A 350 2.42 26.19 8.41
N HIS A 351 1.82 25.06 8.02
CA HIS A 351 0.53 25.04 7.35
C HIS A 351 -0.62 25.64 8.18
N LEU A 352 -0.42 25.81 9.50
CA LEU A 352 -1.39 26.45 10.39
C LEU A 352 -1.35 27.98 10.33
N LEU A 353 -0.28 28.59 9.85
CA LEU A 353 -0.14 30.05 9.86
C LEU A 353 -1.16 30.71 8.91
N GLY A 354 -1.88 31.71 9.42
CA GLY A 354 -2.91 32.45 8.69
C GLY A 354 -4.21 31.69 8.47
N THR A 355 -4.45 30.60 9.21
CA THR A 355 -5.68 29.79 9.11
C THR A 355 -6.80 30.30 10.00
N HIS A 356 -6.48 31.10 11.03
CA HIS A 356 -7.44 31.62 12.01
C HIS A 356 -8.27 30.55 12.73
N LEU A 357 -7.72 29.33 12.85
CA LEU A 357 -8.41 28.18 13.45
C LEU A 357 -8.43 28.20 14.98
N GLY A 358 -7.81 29.18 15.63
CA GLY A 358 -7.57 29.16 17.06
C GLY A 358 -8.82 29.02 17.91
N THR A 359 -9.90 29.71 17.55
CA THR A 359 -11.20 29.60 18.23
C THR A 359 -11.83 28.22 18.04
N ALA A 360 -11.76 27.65 16.84
CA ALA A 360 -12.27 26.31 16.53
C ALA A 360 -11.47 25.22 17.27
N ILE A 361 -10.14 25.37 17.37
CA ILE A 361 -9.26 24.46 18.12
C ILE A 361 -9.57 24.53 19.61
N ASP A 362 -9.77 25.72 20.17
CA ASP A 362 -10.05 25.92 21.59
C ASP A 362 -11.45 25.42 22.00
N GLY A 363 -12.39 25.37 21.04
CA GLY A 363 -13.71 24.77 21.21
C GLY A 363 -13.72 23.24 21.28
N ALA A 364 -12.61 22.57 20.96
CA ALA A 364 -12.52 21.12 21.07
C ALA A 364 -12.54 20.67 22.54
N GLU A 365 -13.12 19.50 22.83
CA GLU A 365 -13.15 18.92 24.18
C GLU A 365 -11.72 18.74 24.71
N CYS A 366 -10.86 18.08 23.93
CA CYS A 366 -9.45 17.88 24.26
C CYS A 366 -8.50 18.32 23.15
N THR A 367 -7.46 19.07 23.52
CA THR A 367 -6.43 19.55 22.58
C THR A 367 -5.08 18.92 22.92
N ILE A 368 -4.49 18.20 21.96
CA ILE A 368 -3.21 17.51 22.11
C ILE A 368 -2.12 18.27 21.34
N ARG A 369 -1.04 18.64 22.03
CA ARG A 369 0.13 19.33 21.46
C ARG A 369 1.42 18.55 21.72
N MET A 370 2.44 18.87 20.92
CA MET A 370 3.71 18.15 20.94
C MET A 370 4.87 19.04 21.39
N ASN A 371 5.74 18.48 22.23
CA ASN A 371 7.02 19.07 22.61
C ASN A 371 6.87 20.55 23.05
N ASP A 372 7.73 21.42 22.52
CA ASP A 372 7.86 22.84 22.80
C ASP A 372 7.11 23.74 21.80
N ALA A 373 6.09 23.22 21.11
CA ALA A 373 5.22 24.00 20.24
C ALA A 373 4.39 25.00 21.09
N PRO A 374 4.63 26.33 20.96
CA PRO A 374 4.02 27.36 21.78
C PRO A 374 2.66 27.81 21.25
N THR A 375 1.87 28.42 22.11
CA THR A 375 0.60 29.08 21.74
C THR A 375 0.75 30.61 21.77
N THR A 376 1.64 31.14 22.61
CA THR A 376 1.89 32.59 22.69
C THR A 376 2.45 33.10 21.38
N GLY A 377 1.80 34.14 20.83
CA GLY A 377 2.12 34.72 19.52
C GLY A 377 1.48 34.01 18.33
N TYR A 378 0.83 32.86 18.54
CA TYR A 378 0.23 32.05 17.46
C TYR A 378 -1.25 31.70 17.73
N SER A 379 -1.83 32.18 18.83
CA SER A 379 -3.13 31.74 19.33
C SER A 379 -4.28 31.95 18.34
N ALA A 380 -4.19 32.93 17.44
CA ALA A 380 -5.18 33.13 16.38
C ALA A 380 -5.29 31.91 15.46
N ASP A 381 -4.17 31.25 15.18
CA ASP A 381 -4.08 30.12 14.26
C ASP A 381 -4.12 28.77 14.98
N VAL A 382 -3.45 28.68 16.12
CA VAL A 382 -3.24 27.40 16.80
C VAL A 382 -4.02 27.25 18.10
N GLY A 383 -4.73 28.27 18.58
CA GLY A 383 -5.47 28.26 19.84
C GLY A 383 -4.57 28.38 21.08
N ASN A 384 -5.17 28.55 22.26
CA ASN A 384 -4.48 28.60 23.56
C ASN A 384 -4.68 27.34 24.40
N LYS A 385 -5.73 26.55 24.16
CA LYS A 385 -6.05 25.36 24.94
C LYS A 385 -5.04 24.24 24.70
N THR A 386 -4.64 23.58 25.78
CA THR A 386 -3.85 22.35 25.78
C THR A 386 -4.40 21.47 26.89
N SER A 387 -4.88 20.29 26.55
CA SER A 387 -5.35 19.28 27.51
C SER A 387 -4.27 18.22 27.74
N PHE A 388 -3.58 17.81 26.67
CA PHE A 388 -2.47 16.87 26.73
C PHE A 388 -1.25 17.43 26.01
N ARG A 389 -0.07 17.25 26.60
CA ARG A 389 1.20 17.58 25.95
C ARG A 389 2.13 16.38 25.92
N VAL A 390 2.39 15.87 24.72
CA VAL A 390 3.27 14.73 24.48
C VAL A 390 4.70 15.24 24.23
N VAL A 391 5.64 14.89 25.11
CA VAL A 391 6.98 15.48 25.13
C VAL A 391 8.06 14.40 24.99
N ALA A 392 8.87 14.51 23.94
CA ALA A 392 10.04 13.65 23.78
C ALA A 392 11.13 14.00 24.81
N HIS A 393 11.92 13.00 25.22
CA HIS A 393 13.08 13.19 26.09
C HIS A 393 14.04 14.30 25.60
N SER A 394 14.17 14.49 24.28
CA SER A 394 15.01 15.50 23.66
C SER A 394 14.45 16.93 23.74
N SER A 395 13.14 17.10 23.99
CA SER A 395 12.50 18.41 24.20
C SER A 395 12.14 18.71 25.66
N LEU A 396 12.34 17.76 26.58
CA LEU A 396 11.98 17.90 28.00
C LEU A 396 12.53 19.19 28.61
N TYR A 397 13.83 19.48 28.41
CA TYR A 397 14.44 20.70 28.95
C TYR A 397 13.86 21.98 28.34
N ARG A 398 13.52 22.00 27.04
CA ARG A 398 12.94 23.17 26.37
C ARG A 398 11.54 23.49 26.91
N VAL A 399 10.77 22.45 27.22
CA VAL A 399 9.43 22.58 27.81
C VAL A 399 9.52 23.00 29.27
N LEU A 400 10.27 22.27 30.09
CA LEU A 400 10.28 22.50 31.54
C LEU A 400 11.02 23.77 31.99
N LYS A 401 11.92 24.32 31.17
CA LYS A 401 12.55 25.62 31.44
C LYS A 401 11.65 26.82 31.15
N ARG A 402 10.49 26.63 30.53
CA ARG A 402 9.53 27.70 30.19
C ARG A 402 8.16 27.42 30.82
N PRO A 403 8.07 27.32 32.16
CA PRO A 403 6.81 26.98 32.82
C PRO A 403 5.70 27.98 32.56
N GLN A 404 6.00 29.27 32.35
CA GLN A 404 4.99 30.27 32.00
C GLN A 404 4.26 29.94 30.69
N GLU A 405 4.98 29.40 29.69
CA GLU A 405 4.37 29.03 28.40
C GLU A 405 3.68 27.67 28.47
N PHE A 406 4.34 26.67 29.07
CA PHE A 406 3.92 25.29 28.90
C PHE A 406 3.16 24.71 30.10
N VAL A 407 3.35 25.24 31.32
CA VAL A 407 2.75 24.72 32.55
C VAL A 407 1.64 25.65 33.06
N ASN A 408 1.94 26.94 33.26
CA ASN A 408 1.02 27.89 33.89
C ASN A 408 -0.12 28.34 32.98
N LYS A 409 0.10 28.35 31.66
CA LYS A 409 -0.90 28.85 30.71
C LYS A 409 -2.15 27.97 30.67
N THR A 410 -1.98 26.67 30.89
CA THR A 410 -3.06 25.67 30.96
C THR A 410 -2.75 24.72 32.12
N PRO A 411 -3.05 25.11 33.37
CA PRO A 411 -2.63 24.38 34.58
C PRO A 411 -3.14 22.94 34.66
N GLU A 412 -4.27 22.65 34.00
CA GLU A 412 -4.87 21.31 33.92
C GLU A 412 -4.21 20.41 32.87
N THR A 413 -3.18 20.88 32.16
CA THR A 413 -2.48 20.09 31.15
C THR A 413 -1.89 18.83 31.76
N ILE A 414 -2.21 17.69 31.13
CA ILE A 414 -1.58 16.41 31.43
C ILE A 414 -0.35 16.23 30.53
N PHE A 415 0.82 16.10 31.15
CA PHE A 415 2.07 15.87 30.43
C PHE A 415 2.35 14.38 30.29
N ILE A 416 2.68 13.94 29.08
CA ILE A 416 3.10 12.57 28.79
C ILE A 416 4.50 12.61 28.18
N PHE A 417 5.49 12.23 28.97
CA PHE A 417 6.89 12.18 28.56
C PHE A 417 7.24 10.81 27.98
N TRP A 418 7.97 10.79 26.87
CA TRP A 418 8.41 9.55 26.24
C TRP A 418 9.89 9.58 25.85
N GLY A 419 10.50 8.40 25.86
CA GLY A 419 11.88 8.20 25.43
C GLY A 419 12.34 6.78 25.77
N PRO A 420 13.39 6.27 25.10
CA PRO A 420 13.92 4.95 25.43
C PRO A 420 14.46 4.95 26.87
N PRO A 421 14.43 3.81 27.59
CA PRO A 421 14.87 3.75 28.99
C PRO A 421 16.28 4.28 29.23
N THR A 422 17.19 4.06 28.28
CA THR A 422 18.57 4.55 28.33
C THR A 422 18.69 6.08 28.26
N LYS A 423 17.68 6.74 27.69
CA LYS A 423 17.58 8.21 27.63
C LYS A 423 16.69 8.76 28.73
N MET A 424 15.68 8.02 29.19
CA MET A 424 14.82 8.39 30.32
C MET A 424 15.46 7.99 31.66
N GLN A 425 16.67 8.49 31.91
CA GLN A 425 17.46 8.15 33.10
C GLN A 425 16.89 8.79 34.37
N LYS A 426 17.34 8.31 35.54
CA LYS A 426 16.97 8.85 36.87
C LYS A 426 17.16 10.38 36.97
N SER A 427 18.14 10.96 36.28
CA SER A 427 18.40 12.41 36.24
C SER A 427 17.25 13.21 35.61
N LEU A 428 16.68 12.75 34.50
CA LEU A 428 15.55 13.40 33.83
C LEU A 428 14.26 13.26 34.65
N LEU A 429 14.04 12.10 35.26
CA LEU A 429 12.91 11.89 36.17
C LEU A 429 12.98 12.85 37.37
N LYS A 430 14.16 13.04 37.96
CA LYS A 430 14.37 14.02 39.04
C LYS A 430 14.04 15.45 38.62
N ILE A 431 14.29 15.81 37.36
CA ILE A 431 13.92 17.14 36.85
C ILE A 431 12.41 17.30 36.79
N ILE A 432 11.70 16.31 36.23
CA ILE A 432 10.23 16.33 36.20
C ILE A 432 9.68 16.42 37.63
N GLN A 433 10.19 15.61 38.56
CA GLN A 433 9.78 15.63 39.97
C GLN A 433 10.01 16.98 40.64
N ARG A 434 11.15 17.64 40.40
CA ARG A 434 11.42 18.99 40.91
C ARG A 434 10.41 20.01 40.40
N VAL A 435 10.08 19.97 39.11
CA VAL A 435 9.06 20.85 38.54
C VAL A 435 7.69 20.54 39.15
N CYS A 436 7.32 19.27 39.28
CA CYS A 436 6.06 18.90 39.93
C CYS A 436 5.96 19.39 41.38
N ALA A 437 7.08 19.43 42.12
CA ALA A 437 7.11 20.00 43.47
C ALA A 437 6.88 21.53 43.48
N SER A 438 7.29 22.23 42.41
CA SER A 438 7.04 23.67 42.24
C SER A 438 5.65 23.99 41.66
N PHE A 439 5.01 23.03 40.99
CA PHE A 439 3.72 23.18 40.34
C PHE A 439 2.76 22.06 40.79
N PRO A 440 2.11 22.19 41.96
CA PRO A 440 1.36 21.11 42.60
C PRO A 440 0.14 20.64 41.80
N ASN A 441 -0.40 21.48 40.91
CA ASN A 441 -1.51 21.12 40.01
C ASN A 441 -1.05 20.38 38.74
N MET A 442 0.27 20.29 38.49
CA MET A 442 0.80 19.62 37.32
C MET A 442 0.57 18.11 37.43
N THR A 443 -0.01 17.53 36.39
CA THR A 443 -0.13 16.08 36.24
C THR A 443 0.87 15.60 35.19
N ALA A 444 1.74 14.66 35.54
CA ALA A 444 2.78 14.17 34.62
C ALA A 444 2.95 12.66 34.67
N TYR A 445 3.07 12.07 33.49
CA TYR A 445 3.32 10.66 33.28
C TYR A 445 4.56 10.44 32.40
N VAL A 446 5.21 9.30 32.59
CA VAL A 446 6.21 8.78 31.66
C VAL A 446 5.71 7.49 31.04
N VAL A 447 5.92 7.33 29.74
CA VAL A 447 5.64 6.07 29.05
C VAL A 447 6.51 4.97 29.65
N SER A 448 5.89 3.87 30.07
CA SER A 448 6.61 2.75 30.68
C SER A 448 7.53 2.05 29.66
N PRO A 449 8.62 1.39 30.09
CA PRO A 449 9.49 0.64 29.18
C PRO A 449 8.75 -0.42 28.36
N GLY A 450 7.76 -1.09 28.98
CA GLY A 450 6.90 -2.06 28.30
C GLY A 450 6.06 -1.42 27.20
N HIS A 451 5.50 -0.25 27.48
CA HIS A 451 4.68 0.48 26.52
C HIS A 451 5.51 1.12 25.40
N MET A 452 6.72 1.60 25.69
CA MET A 452 7.72 1.99 24.68
C MET A 452 7.99 0.85 23.69
N LYS A 453 8.16 -0.37 24.19
CA LYS A 453 8.33 -1.56 23.33
C LYS A 453 7.06 -1.85 22.52
N GLN A 454 5.87 -1.66 23.10
CA GLN A 454 4.61 -1.81 22.35
C GLN A 454 4.50 -0.82 21.20
N PHE A 455 4.90 0.44 21.37
CA PHE A 455 4.95 1.42 20.26
C PHE A 455 5.92 0.98 19.14
N ASP A 456 7.09 0.47 19.50
CA ASP A 456 8.07 -0.07 18.53
C ASP A 456 7.52 -1.31 17.80
N ASP A 457 6.89 -2.23 18.53
CA ASP A 457 6.26 -3.43 17.98
C ASP A 457 5.07 -3.10 17.07
N LEU A 458 4.31 -2.05 17.40
CA LEU A 458 3.22 -1.53 16.58
C LEU A 458 3.75 -0.95 15.28
N PHE A 459 4.76 -0.06 15.34
CA PHE A 459 5.35 0.51 14.13
C PHE A 459 5.88 -0.59 13.22
N ARG A 460 6.59 -1.57 13.78
CA ARG A 460 7.06 -2.73 13.02
C ARG A 460 5.92 -3.56 12.44
N GLY A 461 4.82 -3.73 13.19
CA GLY A 461 3.63 -4.45 12.72
C GLY A 461 2.90 -3.75 11.59
N GLU A 462 2.75 -2.43 11.66
CA GLU A 462 2.03 -1.60 10.68
C GLU A 462 2.85 -1.33 9.42
N THR A 463 4.18 -1.25 9.55
CA THR A 463 5.06 -0.81 8.44
C THR A 463 5.97 -1.91 7.90
N GLY A 464 6.12 -3.02 8.63
CA GLY A 464 7.15 -4.02 8.37
C GLY A 464 8.58 -3.52 8.60
N LYS A 465 8.78 -2.27 9.01
CA LYS A 465 10.10 -1.68 9.26
C LYS A 465 10.46 -1.83 10.73
N ASP A 466 11.59 -2.47 10.97
CA ASP A 466 12.16 -2.55 12.31
C ASP A 466 13.03 -1.31 12.58
N ARG A 467 12.71 -0.59 13.65
CA ARG A 467 13.36 0.68 14.01
C ARG A 467 14.84 0.51 14.26
N GLU A 468 15.23 -0.52 15.02
CA GLU A 468 16.62 -0.78 15.38
C GLU A 468 17.44 -1.15 14.14
N LYS A 469 16.91 -2.05 13.30
CA LYS A 469 17.57 -2.45 12.05
C LYS A 469 17.70 -1.31 11.05
N SER A 470 16.70 -0.42 11.01
CA SER A 470 16.71 0.74 10.12
C SER A 470 17.41 1.96 10.72
N ARG A 471 17.94 1.86 11.95
CA ARG A 471 18.57 2.94 12.73
C ARG A 471 17.76 4.23 12.75
N SER A 472 16.44 4.10 12.78
CA SER A 472 15.52 5.23 12.77
C SER A 472 14.96 5.53 14.16
N TRP A 473 14.27 6.66 14.29
CA TRP A 473 13.50 7.03 15.46
C TRP A 473 12.05 7.26 15.08
N LEU A 474 11.12 6.82 15.93
CA LEU A 474 9.71 7.21 15.81
C LEU A 474 9.59 8.70 16.14
N SER A 475 8.79 9.43 15.39
CA SER A 475 8.55 10.85 15.67
C SER A 475 7.65 11.04 16.89
N THR A 476 7.70 12.22 17.53
CA THR A 476 6.67 12.57 18.53
C THR A 476 5.26 12.48 17.95
N GLY A 477 5.09 12.72 16.64
CA GLY A 477 3.81 12.55 15.94
C GLY A 477 3.29 11.12 15.98
N TRP A 478 4.16 10.11 15.84
CA TRP A 478 3.79 8.70 16.01
C TRP A 478 3.26 8.41 17.40
N PHE A 479 4.00 8.77 18.46
CA PHE A 479 3.54 8.57 19.83
C PHE A 479 2.23 9.30 20.10
N THR A 480 2.12 10.55 19.63
CA THR A 480 0.94 11.39 19.81
C THR A 480 -0.30 10.78 19.15
N MET A 481 -0.17 10.26 17.93
CA MET A 481 -1.29 9.61 17.25
C MET A 481 -1.76 8.36 17.99
N VAL A 482 -0.84 7.49 18.41
CA VAL A 482 -1.21 6.27 19.13
C VAL A 482 -1.83 6.60 20.48
N ILE A 483 -1.25 7.54 21.24
CA ILE A 483 -1.81 8.05 22.51
C ILE A 483 -3.22 8.62 22.28
N ALA A 484 -3.43 9.40 21.21
CA ALA A 484 -4.74 9.97 20.90
C ALA A 484 -5.78 8.88 20.63
N VAL A 485 -5.43 7.80 19.93
CA VAL A 485 -6.36 6.67 19.70
C VAL A 485 -6.70 5.93 21.00
N GLU A 486 -5.81 5.92 22.00
CA GLU A 486 -6.09 5.34 23.32
C GLU A 486 -7.00 6.21 24.19
N LEU A 487 -6.92 7.53 24.00
CA LEU A 487 -7.60 8.54 24.81
C LEU A 487 -8.95 8.97 24.21
N CYS A 488 -9.14 8.84 22.90
CA CYS A 488 -10.20 9.55 22.17
C CYS A 488 -11.06 8.64 21.27
N ASP A 489 -12.37 8.92 21.19
CA ASP A 489 -13.28 8.20 20.28
C ASP A 489 -13.23 8.73 18.84
N ALA A 490 -12.99 10.04 18.67
CA ALA A 490 -12.80 10.72 17.40
C ALA A 490 -11.63 11.69 17.47
N ILE A 491 -10.85 11.77 16.40
CA ILE A 491 -9.64 12.59 16.33
C ILE A 491 -9.68 13.47 15.08
N HIS A 492 -9.42 14.76 15.25
CA HIS A 492 -9.17 15.67 14.14
C HIS A 492 -7.73 16.17 14.20
N VAL A 493 -7.03 16.20 13.07
CA VAL A 493 -5.62 16.60 12.99
C VAL A 493 -5.48 17.83 12.11
N TYR A 494 -5.01 18.93 12.68
CA TYR A 494 -4.69 20.15 11.95
C TYR A 494 -3.20 20.25 11.64
N GLY A 495 -2.85 20.75 10.44
CA GLY A 495 -1.47 21.06 10.11
C GLY A 495 -0.64 19.85 9.68
N MET A 496 -1.26 18.75 9.24
CA MET A 496 -0.51 17.59 8.74
C MET A 496 -0.68 17.46 7.24
N VAL A 497 0.41 17.47 6.47
CA VAL A 497 0.35 17.22 5.03
C VAL A 497 0.21 15.72 4.70
N PRO A 498 -0.51 15.33 3.64
CA PRO A 498 -0.64 13.92 3.24
C PRO A 498 0.71 13.31 2.81
N PRO A 499 0.87 11.98 2.86
CA PRO A 499 2.16 11.33 2.59
C PRO A 499 2.70 11.58 1.16
N SER A 500 1.84 11.94 0.21
CA SER A 500 2.20 12.28 -1.17
C SER A 500 2.56 13.76 -1.39
N TYR A 501 2.31 14.64 -0.41
CA TYR A 501 2.39 16.09 -0.59
C TYR A 501 3.75 16.56 -1.14
N CYS A 502 4.85 16.11 -0.53
CA CYS A 502 6.21 16.51 -0.91
C CYS A 502 6.73 15.86 -2.20
N GLY A 503 5.96 14.94 -2.80
CA GLY A 503 6.26 14.32 -4.10
C GLY A 503 5.42 14.87 -5.25
N ARG A 504 4.64 15.93 -5.04
CA ARG A 504 3.80 16.55 -6.07
C ARG A 504 4.64 17.31 -7.10
N HIS A 505 4.15 17.36 -8.33
CA HIS A 505 4.70 18.17 -9.42
C HIS A 505 3.62 19.13 -9.95
N PRO A 506 3.86 20.46 -9.96
CA PRO A 506 5.08 21.14 -9.49
C PRO A 506 5.29 20.99 -7.97
N PRO A 507 6.54 21.14 -7.47
CA PRO A 507 6.82 21.05 -6.05
C PRO A 507 5.97 22.04 -5.25
N PRO A 508 5.48 21.65 -4.06
CA PRO A 508 4.69 22.54 -3.22
C PRO A 508 5.50 23.75 -2.75
N ARG A 509 4.78 24.81 -2.33
CA ARG A 509 5.39 26.01 -1.76
C ARG A 509 6.28 25.64 -0.57
N ARG A 510 7.49 26.19 -0.53
CA ARG A 510 8.39 26.05 0.61
C ARG A 510 7.78 26.66 1.87
N LEU A 511 7.81 25.90 2.94
CA LEU A 511 7.26 26.28 4.23
C LEU A 511 8.23 25.84 5.33
N PRO A 512 8.49 26.66 6.36
CA PRO A 512 9.28 26.21 7.49
C PRO A 512 8.66 24.98 8.14
N TYR A 513 9.51 24.07 8.61
CA TYR A 513 9.08 22.83 9.24
C TYR A 513 8.21 23.06 10.49
N HIS A 514 8.49 24.13 11.24
CA HIS A 514 7.71 24.52 12.41
C HIS A 514 7.16 25.95 12.28
N TYR A 515 5.90 26.17 12.67
CA TYR A 515 5.27 27.51 12.62
C TYR A 515 5.98 28.53 13.52
N TYR A 516 6.64 28.07 14.58
CA TYR A 516 7.34 28.90 15.56
C TYR A 516 8.84 29.04 15.29
N GLU A 517 9.33 28.50 14.17
CA GLU A 517 10.72 28.61 13.72
C GLU A 517 10.75 29.09 12.26
N PRO A 518 10.40 30.37 11.98
CA PRO A 518 10.28 30.87 10.60
C PRO A 518 11.60 30.82 9.81
N LYS A 519 12.74 30.78 10.51
CA LYS A 519 14.09 30.58 9.93
C LYS A 519 14.54 29.11 9.93
N GLY A 520 13.64 28.18 10.27
CA GLY A 520 13.90 26.76 10.32
C GLY A 520 14.03 26.12 8.93
N PRO A 521 14.36 24.81 8.88
CA PRO A 521 14.49 24.10 7.61
C PRO A 521 13.13 23.99 6.91
N ASP A 522 13.15 23.84 5.58
CA ASP A 522 11.95 23.58 4.79
C ASP A 522 11.30 22.23 5.17
N GLU A 523 9.98 22.21 5.29
CA GLU A 523 9.19 21.05 5.74
C GLU A 523 9.41 19.84 4.83
N CYS A 524 9.22 20.00 3.53
CA CYS A 524 9.33 18.89 2.59
C CYS A 524 10.76 18.38 2.45
N THR A 525 11.73 19.29 2.46
CA THR A 525 13.15 18.94 2.50
C THR A 525 13.47 18.11 3.75
N THR A 526 12.97 18.52 4.92
CA THR A 526 13.13 17.80 6.19
C THR A 526 12.52 16.40 6.12
N TYR A 527 11.30 16.28 5.59
CA TYR A 527 10.62 14.99 5.45
C TYR A 527 11.35 14.05 4.51
N ILE A 528 11.70 14.51 3.31
CA ILE A 528 12.36 13.68 2.30
C ILE A 528 13.77 13.27 2.76
N HIS A 529 14.53 14.18 3.36
CA HIS A 529 15.85 13.88 3.90
C HIS A 529 15.78 12.80 4.99
N ASN A 530 14.88 12.94 5.97
CA ASN A 530 14.70 11.95 7.03
C ASN A 530 14.21 10.61 6.48
N GLU A 531 13.22 10.63 5.58
CA GLU A 531 12.65 9.42 5.00
C GLU A 531 13.65 8.63 4.16
N ARG A 532 14.59 9.30 3.47
CA ARG A 532 15.61 8.63 2.64
C ARG A 532 16.88 8.26 3.40
N SER A 533 17.11 8.85 4.57
CA SER A 533 18.34 8.60 5.32
C SER A 533 18.48 7.14 5.77
N ARG A 534 19.74 6.71 5.83
CA ARG A 534 20.19 5.38 6.26
C ARG A 534 21.23 5.44 7.39
N ARG A 535 21.60 6.66 7.85
CA ARG A 535 22.61 6.91 8.89
C ARG A 535 22.19 8.13 9.74
N GLY A 536 22.51 8.10 11.03
CA GLY A 536 22.17 9.19 11.97
C GLY A 536 20.78 9.07 12.59
N ASN A 537 20.41 10.04 13.43
CA ASN A 537 19.12 10.08 14.13
C ASN A 537 18.02 10.62 13.20
N HIS A 538 17.57 9.81 12.26
CA HIS A 538 16.51 10.21 11.32
C HIS A 538 15.16 9.55 11.64
N HIS A 539 14.09 10.19 11.18
CA HIS A 539 12.71 9.70 11.33
C HIS A 539 12.17 9.08 10.04
N ARG A 540 10.98 8.47 10.10
CA ARG A 540 10.27 7.93 8.92
C ARG A 540 8.92 8.62 8.76
N PHE A 541 8.93 9.95 8.68
CA PHE A 541 7.72 10.79 8.69
C PHE A 541 6.69 10.42 7.62
N ILE A 542 7.14 10.11 6.40
CA ILE A 542 6.23 9.76 5.30
C ILE A 542 5.68 8.35 5.52
N THR A 543 6.51 7.42 6.01
CA THR A 543 6.04 6.09 6.39
C THR A 543 4.99 6.17 7.51
N GLU A 544 5.22 6.95 8.57
CA GLU A 544 4.26 7.14 9.66
C GLU A 544 2.93 7.71 9.15
N LYS A 545 2.97 8.74 8.29
CA LYS A 545 1.77 9.33 7.68
C LYS A 545 0.96 8.34 6.82
N ARG A 546 1.61 7.39 6.16
CA ARG A 546 0.89 6.31 5.43
C ARG A 546 0.11 5.41 6.36
N VAL A 547 0.63 5.16 7.57
CA VAL A 547 -0.12 4.43 8.61
C VAL A 547 -1.27 5.27 9.13
N PHE A 548 -1.06 6.57 9.35
CA PHE A 548 -2.16 7.43 9.79
C PHE A 548 -3.30 7.49 8.76
N ALA A 549 -2.97 7.46 7.46
CA ALA A 549 -3.95 7.39 6.39
C ALA A 549 -4.74 6.07 6.43
N SER A 550 -4.09 4.93 6.68
CA SER A 550 -4.79 3.64 6.80
C SER A 550 -5.64 3.55 8.08
N TRP A 551 -5.26 4.28 9.12
CA TRP A 551 -5.97 4.36 10.39
C TRP A 551 -7.17 5.31 10.36
N ALA A 552 -7.24 6.22 9.38
CA ALA A 552 -8.25 7.27 9.31
C ALA A 552 -9.68 6.75 9.48
N GLY A 553 -10.08 5.80 8.64
CA GLY A 553 -11.41 5.17 8.73
C GLY A 553 -11.56 4.24 9.93
N LEU A 554 -10.47 3.64 10.43
CA LEU A 554 -10.52 2.65 11.49
C LEU A 554 -10.73 3.25 12.89
N TYR A 555 -10.14 4.42 13.13
CA TYR A 555 -10.16 5.08 14.43
C TYR A 555 -10.86 6.43 14.41
N ASN A 556 -11.62 6.73 13.35
CA ASN A 556 -12.32 8.00 13.16
C ASN A 556 -11.37 9.21 13.24
N ILE A 557 -10.32 9.17 12.41
CA ILE A 557 -9.32 10.25 12.31
C ILE A 557 -9.58 11.04 11.04
N THR A 558 -9.70 12.35 11.17
CA THR A 558 -9.86 13.29 10.06
C THR A 558 -8.69 14.28 10.03
N PHE A 559 -8.38 14.81 8.85
CA PHE A 559 -7.23 15.70 8.63
C PHE A 559 -7.66 16.95 7.88
N SER A 560 -7.18 18.11 8.30
CA SER A 560 -7.40 19.35 7.57
C SER A 560 -6.22 20.31 7.69
N HIS A 561 -6.23 21.31 6.80
CA HIS A 561 -5.24 22.39 6.73
C HIS A 561 -3.80 21.85 6.66
N PRO A 562 -3.45 21.08 5.62
CA PRO A 562 -4.25 20.81 4.41
C PRO A 562 -5.12 19.55 4.48
N THR A 563 -6.12 19.45 3.61
CA THR A 563 -6.99 18.26 3.51
C THR A 563 -6.22 17.05 2.97
N TRP A 564 -6.58 15.88 3.48
CA TRP A 564 -6.12 14.60 2.95
C TRP A 564 -7.23 14.08 2.02
N THR A 565 -6.95 14.11 0.72
CA THR A 565 -7.82 13.55 -0.33
C THR A 565 -7.51 12.10 -0.59
#